data_AF-A0A549YHP5-F1
#
_entry.id   AF-A0A549YHP5-F1
#
_cell.length_a   1.000
_cell.length_b   1.000
_cell.length_c   1.000
_cell.angle_alpha   90.00
_cell.angle_beta   90.00
_cell.angle_gamma   90.00
#
_symmetry.space_group_name_H-M   'P 1'
#
loop_
_entity.id
_entity.type
_entity.pdbx_description
1 polymer ?
#
loop_
_entity_poly.entity_id
_entity_poly.type
_entity_poly.pdbx_seq_one_letter_code
_entity_poly.pdbx_strand_id
1 'polypeptide(L)'
;MPNTTFSQEEIQTFANEIKKQLMPSLIEELKESELPPLLTRKQFMDITGVGPTKCNELFNREDFPVTRELGHPKVPTKLFFDWLYASAQNAREVSLKYPYSAI
;
A
#
# COMPACT_ATOMS: atom_id res chain seq x y z
N MET A 1 39.26 -30.42 -11.00
CA MET A 1 38.12 -29.63 -11.50
C MET A 1 38.69 -28.28 -11.94
N PRO A 2 38.53 -27.86 -13.20
CA PRO A 2 38.86 -26.49 -13.57
C PRO A 2 37.90 -25.54 -12.83
N ASN A 3 38.45 -24.52 -12.16
CA ASN A 3 37.65 -23.47 -11.53
C ASN A 3 37.47 -22.34 -12.54
N THR A 4 36.24 -22.12 -12.98
CA THR A 4 35.89 -20.97 -13.82
C THR A 4 35.84 -19.73 -12.92
N THR A 5 36.66 -18.74 -13.24
CA THR A 5 36.68 -17.45 -12.51
C THR A 5 36.17 -16.40 -13.47
N PHE A 6 35.11 -15.68 -13.09
CA PHE A 6 34.59 -14.58 -13.89
C PHE A 6 35.42 -13.32 -13.64
N SER A 7 35.70 -12.57 -14.68
CA SER A 7 36.32 -11.24 -14.57
C SER A 7 35.34 -10.24 -13.94
N GLN A 8 35.87 -9.15 -13.38
CA GLN A 8 35.02 -8.07 -12.86
C GLN A 8 34.14 -7.44 -13.94
N GLU A 9 34.61 -7.37 -15.19
CA GLU A 9 33.83 -6.81 -16.30
C GLU A 9 32.63 -7.68 -16.66
N GLU A 10 32.79 -9.01 -16.65
CA GLU A 10 31.69 -9.96 -16.85
C GLU A 10 30.66 -9.86 -15.71
N ILE A 11 31.12 -9.75 -14.46
CA ILE A 11 30.24 -9.57 -13.29
C ILE A 11 29.46 -8.26 -13.39
N GLN A 12 30.13 -7.16 -13.79
CA GLN A 12 29.48 -5.86 -13.91
C GLN A 12 28.47 -5.82 -15.06
N THR A 13 28.80 -6.45 -16.20
CA THR A 13 27.90 -6.59 -17.35
C THR A 13 26.66 -7.39 -16.96
N PHE A 14 26.85 -8.50 -16.24
CA PHE A 14 25.76 -9.33 -15.73
C PHE A 14 24.87 -8.57 -14.74
N ALA A 15 25.46 -7.85 -13.79
CA ALA A 15 24.72 -7.02 -12.83
C ALA A 15 23.90 -5.92 -13.52
N ASN A 16 24.46 -5.28 -14.55
CA ASN A 16 23.76 -4.25 -15.32
C ASN A 16 22.56 -4.82 -16.09
N GLU A 17 22.70 -6.01 -16.68
CA GLU A 17 21.62 -6.65 -17.41
C GLU A 17 20.50 -7.12 -16.48
N ILE A 18 20.85 -7.68 -15.31
CA ILE A 18 19.89 -7.97 -14.23
C ILE A 18 19.11 -6.72 -13.85
N LYS A 19 19.81 -5.61 -13.58
CA LYS A 19 19.17 -4.35 -13.19
C LYS A 19 18.22 -3.86 -14.29
N LYS A 20 18.67 -3.89 -15.54
CA LYS A 20 17.88 -3.46 -16.70
C LYS A 20 16.57 -4.25 -16.85
N GLN A 21 16.59 -5.55 -16.54
CA GLN A 21 15.42 -6.41 -16.62
C GLN A 21 14.50 -6.31 -15.40
N LEU A 22 15.06 -6.17 -14.19
CA LEU A 22 14.27 -6.09 -12.95
C LEU A 22 13.66 -4.71 -12.71
N MET A 23 14.34 -3.63 -13.10
CA MET A 23 13.88 -2.27 -12.77
C MET A 23 12.47 -1.93 -13.29
N PRO A 24 12.09 -2.28 -14.53
CA PRO A 24 10.72 -2.05 -15.02
C PRO A 24 9.67 -2.77 -14.19
N SER A 25 9.89 -4.05 -13.87
CA SER A 25 8.97 -4.85 -13.04
C SER A 25 8.85 -4.30 -11.63
N LEU A 26 9.95 -3.88 -11.02
CA LEU A 26 9.94 -3.24 -9.70
C LEU A 26 9.17 -1.92 -9.72
N ILE A 27 9.31 -1.09 -10.76
CA ILE A 27 8.57 0.17 -10.88
C ILE A 27 7.07 -0.07 -11.05
N GLU A 28 6.68 -1.09 -11.83
CA GLU A 28 5.29 -1.45 -12.04
C GLU A 28 4.64 -1.96 -10.74
N GLU A 29 5.34 -2.82 -10.00
CA GLU A 29 4.91 -3.33 -8.70
C GLU A 29 4.83 -2.21 -7.64
N LEU A 30 5.75 -1.24 -7.67
CA LEU A 30 5.69 -0.05 -6.83
C LEU A 30 4.50 0.86 -7.19
N LYS A 31 4.13 0.99 -8.46
CA LYS A 31 2.92 1.75 -8.86
C LYS A 31 1.63 1.05 -8.42
N GLU A 32 1.59 -0.28 -8.43
CA GLU A 32 0.47 -1.04 -7.88
C GLU A 32 0.35 -0.88 -6.34
N SER A 33 1.44 -0.49 -5.67
CA SER A 33 1.44 -0.22 -4.23
C SER A 33 0.87 1.15 -3.84
N GLU A 34 0.62 2.04 -4.82
CA GLU A 34 0.00 3.34 -4.56
C GLU A 34 -1.50 3.19 -4.29
N LEU A 35 -1.97 3.68 -3.14
CA LEU A 35 -3.38 3.66 -2.81
C LEU A 35 -4.14 4.70 -3.66
N PRO A 36 -5.34 4.38 -4.18
CA PRO A 36 -6.14 5.36 -4.90
C PRO A 36 -6.49 6.53 -3.97
N PRO A 37 -6.77 7.74 -4.49
CA PRO A 37 -7.11 8.90 -3.64
C PRO A 37 -8.40 8.69 -2.83
N LEU A 38 -9.28 7.81 -3.28
CA LEU A 38 -10.52 7.41 -2.61
C LEU A 38 -10.58 5.89 -2.51
N LEU A 39 -10.57 5.37 -1.29
CA LEU A 39 -10.76 3.96 -1.03
C LEU A 39 -12.24 3.60 -1.13
N THR A 40 -12.54 2.58 -1.91
CA THR A 40 -13.80 1.87 -1.77
C THR A 40 -13.83 1.12 -0.44
N ARG A 41 -15.03 0.76 0.03
CA ARG A 41 -15.20 -0.14 1.18
C ARG A 41 -14.37 -1.42 1.08
N LYS A 42 -14.33 -2.04 -0.11
CA LYS A 42 -13.57 -3.27 -0.35
C LYS A 42 -12.06 -3.02 -0.19
N GLN A 43 -11.53 -2.01 -0.87
CA GLN A 43 -10.12 -1.63 -0.76
C GLN A 43 -9.73 -1.27 0.68
N PHE A 44 -10.57 -0.52 1.39
CA PHE A 44 -10.35 -0.20 2.80
C PHE A 44 -10.21 -1.46 3.66
N MET A 45 -11.13 -2.43 3.54
CA MET A 45 -11.04 -3.70 4.27
C MET A 45 -9.80 -4.51 3.86
N ASP A 46 -9.45 -4.52 2.57
CA ASP A 46 -8.31 -5.26 2.06
C ASP A 46 -6.99 -4.75 2.66
N ILE A 47 -6.80 -3.43 2.76
CA ILE A 47 -5.56 -2.80 3.27
C ILE A 47 -5.47 -2.80 4.79
N THR A 48 -6.61 -2.61 5.48
CA THR A 48 -6.66 -2.52 6.95
C THR A 48 -6.90 -3.86 7.64
N GLY A 49 -7.23 -4.91 6.87
CA GLY A 49 -7.52 -6.24 7.40
C GLY A 49 -8.80 -6.32 8.25
N VAL A 50 -9.60 -5.26 8.33
CA VAL A 50 -10.82 -5.26 9.15
C VAL A 50 -11.96 -5.99 8.45
N GLY A 51 -12.76 -6.71 9.23
CA GLY A 51 -13.95 -7.39 8.72
C GLY A 51 -15.13 -6.44 8.42
N PRO A 52 -16.18 -6.92 7.74
CA PRO A 52 -17.35 -6.11 7.36
C PRO A 52 -18.04 -5.42 8.53
N THR A 53 -18.15 -6.09 9.68
CA THR A 53 -18.77 -5.53 10.89
C THR A 53 -18.02 -4.31 11.41
N LYS A 54 -16.70 -4.44 11.60
CA LYS A 54 -15.83 -3.35 12.06
C LYS A 54 -15.75 -2.22 11.04
N CYS A 55 -15.74 -2.54 9.75
CA CYS A 55 -15.82 -1.54 8.69
C CYS A 55 -17.14 -0.72 8.76
N ASN A 56 -18.28 -1.38 9.02
CA ASN A 56 -19.55 -0.68 9.23
C ASN A 56 -19.55 0.20 10.48
N GLU A 57 -18.96 -0.28 11.58
CA GLU A 57 -18.80 0.49 12.81
C GLU A 57 -18.00 1.77 12.54
N LEU A 58 -16.81 1.65 11.92
CA LEU A 58 -15.96 2.79 11.58
C LEU A 58 -16.68 3.77 10.64
N PHE A 59 -17.36 3.28 9.61
CA PHE A 59 -18.04 4.15 8.63
C PHE A 59 -19.27 4.89 9.20
N ASN A 60 -19.73 4.54 10.41
CA ASN A 60 -20.83 5.25 11.07
C ASN A 60 -20.37 6.09 12.25
N ARG A 61 -19.06 6.13 12.54
CA ARG A 61 -18.49 7.03 13.54
C ARG A 61 -18.41 8.46 12.99
N GLU A 62 -18.64 9.42 13.87
CA GLU A 62 -18.59 10.85 13.54
C GLU A 62 -17.16 11.33 13.24
N ASP A 63 -16.16 10.76 13.91
CA ASP A 63 -14.75 11.14 13.76
C ASP A 63 -14.06 10.46 12.57
N PHE A 64 -14.70 9.48 11.91
CA PHE A 64 -14.09 8.71 10.84
C PHE A 64 -14.32 9.35 9.46
N PRO A 65 -13.29 9.47 8.60
CA PRO A 65 -13.34 10.27 7.38
C PRO A 65 -14.02 9.51 6.21
N VAL A 66 -15.31 9.24 6.33
CA VAL A 66 -16.11 8.66 5.26
C VAL A 66 -16.86 9.75 4.49
N THR A 67 -16.82 9.70 3.17
CA THR A 67 -17.66 10.55 2.29
C THR A 67 -18.74 9.73 1.61
N ARG A 68 -19.94 10.32 1.51
CA ARG A 68 -21.12 9.78 0.81
C ARG A 68 -21.57 10.67 -0.34
N GLU A 69 -20.83 11.74 -0.62
CA GLU A 69 -21.18 12.73 -1.67
C GLU A 69 -20.96 12.18 -3.09
N LEU A 70 -20.12 11.14 -3.22
CA LEU A 70 -19.74 10.52 -4.49
C LEU A 70 -20.48 9.19 -4.74
N GLY A 71 -21.67 9.04 -4.17
CA GLY A 71 -22.49 7.83 -4.24
C GLY A 71 -22.20 6.84 -3.11
N HIS A 72 -21.67 5.65 -3.45
CA HIS A 72 -21.35 4.64 -2.42
C HIS A 72 -20.28 5.15 -1.46
N PRO A 73 -20.34 4.80 -0.14
CA PRO A 73 -19.38 5.26 0.84
C PRO A 73 -17.92 5.02 0.42
N LYS A 74 -17.13 6.09 0.43
CA LYS A 74 -15.68 6.08 0.18
C LYS A 74 -14.93 6.67 1.35
N VAL A 75 -13.65 6.36 1.44
CA VAL A 75 -12.74 6.94 2.43
C VAL A 75 -11.62 7.67 1.69
N PRO A 76 -11.49 9.00 1.80
CA PRO A 76 -10.35 9.71 1.24
C PRO A 76 -9.06 9.23 1.90
N THR A 77 -8.12 8.74 1.09
CA THR A 77 -6.91 8.05 1.57
C THR A 77 -6.09 8.93 2.49
N LYS A 78 -5.87 10.19 2.10
CA LYS A 78 -5.15 11.17 2.93
C LYS A 78 -5.81 11.33 4.30
N LEU A 79 -7.12 11.55 4.34
CA LEU A 79 -7.85 11.76 5.60
C LEU A 79 -7.87 10.50 6.46
N PHE A 80 -7.91 9.31 5.85
CA PHE A 80 -7.76 8.06 6.59
C PHE A 80 -6.42 7.99 7.31
N PHE A 81 -5.32 8.33 6.65
CA PHE A 81 -4.01 8.38 7.31
C PHE A 81 -3.93 9.47 8.37
N ASP A 82 -4.51 10.65 8.12
CA ASP A 82 -4.60 11.71 9.15
C ASP A 82 -5.34 11.20 10.40
N TRP A 83 -6.47 10.51 10.23
CA TRP A 83 -7.22 9.88 11.32
C TRP A 83 -6.41 8.76 12.00
N LEU A 84 -5.73 7.92 11.22
CA LEU A 84 -4.90 6.82 11.71
C LEU A 84 -3.79 7.33 12.64
N TYR A 85 -3.11 8.40 12.22
CA TYR A 85 -1.99 8.98 12.95
C TYR A 85 -2.39 9.95 14.05
N ALA A 86 -3.65 10.39 14.10
CA ALA A 86 -4.16 11.26 15.15
C ALA A 86 -4.08 10.64 16.55
N SER A 87 -4.16 9.30 16.68
CA SER A 87 -3.98 8.64 17.96
C SER A 87 -3.53 7.18 17.84
N ALA A 88 -2.80 6.70 18.85
CA ALA A 88 -2.43 5.29 18.96
C ALA A 88 -3.66 4.36 19.10
N GLN A 89 -4.80 4.88 19.55
CA GLN A 89 -6.04 4.12 19.64
C GLN A 89 -6.60 3.82 18.24
N ASN A 90 -6.65 4.81 17.36
CA ASN A 90 -7.11 4.65 15.97
C ASN A 90 -6.26 3.63 15.23
N ALA A 91 -4.93 3.69 15.41
CA ALA A 91 -3.99 2.73 14.85
C ALA A 91 -4.22 1.28 15.33
N ARG A 92 -4.76 1.07 16.53
CA ARG A 92 -5.08 -0.27 17.06
C ARG A 92 -6.39 -0.83 16.53
N GLU A 93 -7.25 -0.01 15.94
CA GLU A 93 -8.53 -0.45 15.39
C GLU A 93 -8.42 -1.05 13.98
N VAL A 94 -7.26 -0.90 13.35
CA VAL A 94 -6.94 -1.42 12.02
C VAL A 94 -5.62 -2.19 12.06
N SER A 95 -5.49 -3.17 11.18
CA SER A 95 -4.27 -3.98 11.02
C SER A 95 -3.72 -3.78 9.62
N LEU A 96 -2.94 -2.71 9.42
CA LEU A 96 -2.32 -2.45 8.12
C LEU A 96 -1.42 -3.63 7.73
N LYS A 97 -1.70 -4.24 6.58
CA LYS A 97 -0.93 -5.40 6.09
C LYS A 97 0.46 -5.03 5.57
N TYR A 98 0.62 -3.82 5.05
CA TYR A 98 1.85 -3.34 4.41
C TYR A 98 2.06 -1.85 4.72
N PRO A 99 3.30 -1.33 4.60
CA PRO A 99 3.58 0.10 4.73
C PRO A 99 3.09 0.84 3.48
N TYR A 100 1.81 1.21 3.48
CA TYR A 100 1.20 2.00 2.42
C TYR A 100 1.53 3.50 2.56
N SER A 101 1.66 4.20 1.44
CA SER A 101 1.79 5.67 1.40
C SER A 101 0.59 6.31 0.70
N ALA A 102 0.21 7.51 1.16
CA ALA A 102 -0.76 8.34 0.45
C ALA A 102 -0.03 9.20 -0.60
N ILE A 103 -0.63 9.32 -1.78
CA ILE A 103 -0.20 10.27 -2.83
C ILE A 103 -0.49 11.71 -2.38
#